data_AF-A0A4E0PS70-F1
#
_entry.id   AF-A0A4E0PS70-F1
#
_cell.length_a   1.000
_cell.length_b   1.000
_cell.length_c   1.000
_cell.angle_alpha   90.00
_cell.angle_beta   90.00
_cell.angle_gamma   90.00
#
_symmetry.space_group_name_H-M   'P 1'
#
loop_
_entity.id
_entity.type
_entity.pdbx_description
1 polymer ?
#
loop_
_entity_poly.entity_id
_entity_poly.type
_entity_poly.pdbx_seq_one_letter_code
_entity_poly.pdbx_strand_id
1 'polypeptide(L)'
;AKHAKTLLKQCHKTRRSNYYVMDKGYDSEAIHSLTREQLQAIAIIPLRQRKRKRIKGYYRRKMIKEFDEELYHNRNLVETMFSVLKRKYGE
;
A
#
# COMPACT_ATOMS: atom_id res chain seq x y z
N ALA A 1 -10.09 6.87 -1.43
CA ALA A 1 -9.92 5.42 -1.66
C ALA A 1 -10.63 4.89 -2.93
N LYS A 2 -11.64 5.56 -3.50
CA LYS A 2 -12.45 5.04 -4.62
C LYS A 2 -11.63 4.63 -5.86
N HIS A 3 -10.55 5.35 -6.17
CA HIS A 3 -9.71 5.09 -7.35
C HIS A 3 -8.49 4.19 -7.09
N ALA A 4 -8.16 3.90 -5.82
CA ALA A 4 -6.94 3.17 -5.47
C ALA A 4 -6.88 1.78 -6.10
N LYS A 5 -8.02 1.07 -6.12
CA LYS A 5 -8.14 -0.26 -6.73
C LYS A 5 -7.92 -0.23 -8.25
N THR A 6 -8.46 0.79 -8.93
CA THR A 6 -8.33 0.94 -10.37
C THR A 6 -6.88 1.22 -10.75
N LEU A 7 -6.24 2.15 -10.04
CA LEU A 7 -4.81 2.46 -10.24
C LEU A 7 -3.93 1.24 -9.98
N LEU A 8 -4.19 0.50 -8.89
CA LEU A 8 -3.42 -0.71 -8.57
C LEU A 8 -3.47 -1.74 -9.72
N LYS A 9 -4.66 -1.96 -10.29
CA LYS A 9 -4.85 -2.84 -11.46
C LYS A 9 -4.11 -2.33 -12.69
N GLN A 10 -4.17 -1.03 -12.98
CA GLN A 10 -3.48 -0.43 -14.12
C GLN A 10 -1.96 -0.51 -13.98
N CYS A 11 -1.44 -0.20 -12.79
CA CYS A 11 -0.02 -0.33 -12.48
C CYS A 11 0.46 -1.77 -12.67
N HIS A 12 -0.27 -2.75 -12.13
CA HIS A 12 0.11 -4.16 -12.25
C HIS A 12 0.07 -4.69 -13.69
N LYS A 13 -0.87 -4.20 -14.52
CA LYS A 13 -0.91 -4.51 -15.95
C LYS A 13 0.32 -3.98 -16.69
N THR A 14 0.79 -2.79 -16.30
CA THR A 14 1.96 -2.15 -16.93
C THR A 14 3.25 -2.81 -16.46
N ARG A 15 3.38 -3.07 -15.16
CA ARG A 15 4.53 -3.72 -14.55
C ARG A 15 4.07 -4.61 -13.39
N ARG A 16 4.31 -5.91 -13.53
CA ARG A 16 4.09 -6.86 -12.43
C ARG A 16 5.08 -6.56 -11.31
N SER A 17 4.60 -6.64 -10.08
CA SER A 17 5.42 -6.40 -8.89
C SER A 17 4.97 -7.33 -7.79
N ASN A 18 5.94 -7.86 -7.04
CA ASN A 18 5.66 -8.78 -5.93
C ASN A 18 5.14 -8.03 -4.71
N TYR A 19 5.56 -6.76 -4.56
CA TYR A 19 5.21 -5.91 -3.43
C TYR A 19 4.68 -4.55 -3.91
N TYR A 20 3.64 -4.08 -3.25
CA TYR A 20 3.06 -2.76 -3.42
C TYR A 20 3.09 -2.03 -2.08
N VAL A 21 3.93 -0.99 -1.97
CA VAL A 21 4.04 -0.18 -0.75
C VAL A 21 3.04 0.97 -0.83
N MET A 22 2.22 1.15 0.21
CA MET A 22 1.22 2.23 0.25
C MET A 22 1.05 2.81 1.65
N ASP A 23 0.57 4.05 1.73
CA ASP A 23 0.36 4.75 3.01
C ASP A 23 -0.70 4.09 3.88
N LYS A 24 -0.58 4.29 5.19
CA LYS A 24 -1.54 3.88 6.23
C LYS A 24 -3.00 4.22 5.92
N GLY A 25 -3.24 5.32 5.20
CA GLY A 25 -4.59 5.75 4.79
C GLY A 25 -5.30 4.76 3.86
N TYR A 26 -4.55 3.93 3.14
CA TYR A 26 -5.04 2.92 2.20
C TYR A 26 -5.28 1.54 2.86
N ASP A 27 -5.01 1.39 4.16
CA ASP A 27 -5.25 0.15 4.87
C ASP A 27 -6.75 -0.22 4.84
N SER A 28 -7.07 -1.23 4.03
CA SER A 28 -8.41 -1.77 3.87
C SER A 28 -8.33 -3.23 3.45
N GLU A 29 -9.26 -4.04 3.94
CA GLU A 29 -9.28 -5.47 3.62
C GLU A 29 -9.44 -5.70 2.11
N ALA A 30 -10.27 -4.88 1.47
CA ALA A 30 -10.54 -5.02 0.04
C ALA A 30 -9.32 -4.69 -0.85
N ILE A 31 -8.35 -3.90 -0.37
CA ILE A 31 -7.08 -3.70 -1.09
C ILE A 31 -6.19 -4.92 -0.89
N HIS A 32 -6.06 -5.41 0.35
CA HIS A 32 -5.25 -6.60 0.63
C HIS A 32 -5.75 -7.85 -0.10
N SER A 33 -7.06 -8.11 -0.08
CA SER A 33 -7.69 -9.20 -0.84
C SER A 33 -7.43 -9.05 -2.34
N LEU A 34 -7.64 -7.84 -2.89
CA LEU A 34 -7.40 -7.58 -4.31
C LEU A 34 -5.96 -7.92 -4.71
N THR A 35 -4.98 -7.44 -3.94
CA THR A 35 -3.56 -7.62 -4.28
C THR A 35 -3.14 -9.09 -4.16
N ARG A 36 -3.61 -9.79 -3.11
CA ARG A 36 -3.27 -11.19 -2.86
C ARG A 36 -3.95 -12.15 -3.84
N GLU A 37 -5.24 -11.96 -4.07
CA GLU A 37 -6.06 -12.90 -4.84
C GLU A 37 -5.97 -12.63 -6.35
N GLN A 38 -5.99 -11.36 -6.79
CA GLN A 38 -6.03 -11.04 -8.22
C GLN A 38 -4.66 -10.75 -8.81
N LEU A 39 -3.77 -10.11 -8.05
CA LEU A 39 -2.46 -9.65 -8.55
C LEU A 39 -1.30 -10.54 -8.12
N GLN A 40 -1.57 -11.59 -7.33
CA GLN A 40 -0.58 -12.52 -6.78
C GLN A 40 0.60 -11.78 -6.11
N ALA A 41 0.30 -10.66 -5.46
CA ALA A 41 1.27 -9.74 -4.88
C ALA A 41 0.87 -9.38 -3.45
N ILE A 42 1.76 -8.68 -2.75
CA ILE A 42 1.56 -8.29 -1.36
C ILE A 42 1.48 -6.76 -1.26
N ALA A 43 0.39 -6.24 -0.70
CA ALA A 43 0.28 -4.84 -0.35
C ALA A 43 0.88 -4.60 1.04
N ILE A 44 2.04 -3.97 1.11
CA ILE A 44 2.72 -3.61 2.36
C ILE A 44 2.20 -2.26 2.80
N ILE A 45 1.24 -2.31 3.72
CA ILE A 45 0.53 -1.13 4.23
C ILE A 45 0.54 -1.21 5.76
N PRO A 46 1.03 -0.17 6.44
CA PRO A 46 1.03 -0.15 7.89
C PRO A 46 -0.40 -0.12 8.39
N LEU A 47 -0.64 -0.87 9.45
CA LEU A 47 -1.99 -1.10 9.92
C LEU A 47 -2.61 0.16 10.53
N ARG A 48 -3.81 0.53 10.08
CA ARG A 48 -4.60 1.61 10.66
C ARG A 48 -5.28 1.14 11.94
N GLN A 49 -4.61 1.33 13.06
CA GLN A 49 -5.17 1.12 14.39
C GLN A 49 -6.10 2.28 14.77
N ARG A 50 -7.27 1.97 15.34
CA ARG A 50 -8.20 2.94 15.93
C ARG A 50 -8.34 2.62 17.40
N LYS A 51 -8.29 3.64 18.28
CA LYS A 51 -8.48 3.46 19.73
C LYS A 51 -9.76 2.66 19.98
N ARG A 52 -9.66 1.65 20.84
CA ARG A 52 -10.78 0.79 21.29
C ARG A 52 -11.50 -0.01 20.18
N LYS A 53 -10.87 -0.25 19.03
CA LYS A 53 -11.46 -1.10 17.97
C LYS A 53 -10.54 -2.25 17.60
N ARG A 54 -11.07 -3.48 17.66
CA ARG A 54 -10.37 -4.67 17.18
C ARG A 54 -10.15 -4.58 15.67
N ILE A 55 -9.00 -5.03 15.22
CA ILE A 55 -8.65 -5.09 13.81
C ILE A 55 -9.52 -6.18 13.16
N LYS A 56 -10.33 -5.77 12.19
CA LYS A 56 -11.16 -6.65 11.36
C LYS A 56 -10.51 -6.83 10.00
N GLY A 57 -10.62 -8.04 9.45
CA GLY A 57 -10.00 -8.45 8.18
C GLY A 57 -9.05 -9.62 8.37
N TYR A 58 -9.11 -10.61 7.48
CA TYR A 58 -8.20 -11.75 7.48
C TYR A 58 -6.81 -11.29 7.04
N TYR A 59 -6.72 -10.63 5.88
CA TYR A 59 -5.46 -10.19 5.32
C TYR A 59 -4.87 -9.02 6.10
N ARG A 60 -5.69 -8.13 6.65
CA ARG A 60 -5.20 -7.09 7.58
C ARG A 60 -4.53 -7.67 8.82
N ARG A 61 -5.04 -8.78 9.37
CA ARG A 61 -4.40 -9.47 10.51
C ARG A 61 -3.14 -10.22 10.06
N LYS A 62 -3.15 -10.82 8.88
CA LYS A 62 -1.98 -11.46 8.28
C LYS A 62 -0.84 -10.45 8.06
N MET A 63 -1.18 -9.24 7.61
CA MET A 63 -0.22 -8.16 7.40
C MET A 63 0.54 -7.79 8.68
N ILE A 64 -0.03 -7.93 9.88
CA ILE A 64 0.70 -7.67 11.13
C ILE A 64 1.90 -8.60 11.30
N LYS A 65 1.76 -9.86 10.86
CA LYS A 65 2.80 -10.88 10.97
C LYS A 65 3.81 -10.79 9.83
N GLU A 66 3.36 -10.37 8.66
CA GLU A 66 4.16 -10.32 7.43
C GLU A 66 4.64 -8.89 7.11
N PHE A 67 4.47 -7.95 8.04
CA PHE A 67 4.89 -6.56 7.83
C PHE A 67 6.41 -6.49 7.83
N ASP A 68 6.96 -6.13 6.69
CA ASP A 68 8.38 -5.86 6.52
C ASP A 68 8.60 -4.34 6.56
N GLU A 69 9.23 -3.88 7.64
CA GLU A 69 9.51 -2.47 7.87
C GLU A 69 10.59 -1.92 6.93
N GLU A 70 11.61 -2.73 6.60
CA GLU A 70 12.66 -2.35 5.67
C GLU A 70 12.07 -2.15 4.27
N LEU A 71 11.22 -3.08 3.84
CA LEU A 71 10.55 -2.96 2.55
C LEU A 71 9.59 -1.76 2.52
N TYR A 72 8.93 -1.44 3.65
CA TYR A 72 8.09 -0.26 3.77
C TYR A 72 8.89 1.05 3.68
N HIS A 73 10.10 1.11 4.25
CA HIS A 73 10.97 2.30 4.21
C HIS A 73 11.42 2.70 2.81
N ASN A 74 11.40 1.79 1.84
CA ASN A 74 11.68 2.11 0.44
C ASN A 74 10.71 3.16 -0.15
N ARG A 75 9.56 3.40 0.48
CA ARG A 75 8.64 4.50 0.14
C ARG A 75 9.31 5.88 0.22
N ASN A 76 10.32 6.06 1.07
CA ASN A 76 11.03 7.33 1.25
C ASN A 76 11.70 7.81 -0.06
N LEU A 77 12.11 6.88 -0.94
CA LEU A 77 12.64 7.19 -2.27
C LEU A 77 11.58 7.88 -3.14
N VAL A 78 10.36 7.35 -3.11
CA VAL A 78 9.22 7.90 -3.85
C VAL A 78 8.80 9.25 -3.28
N GLU A 79 8.76 9.42 -1.96
CA GLU A 79 8.47 10.70 -1.30
C GLU A 79 9.52 11.76 -1.63
N THR A 80 10.80 11.38 -1.67
CA THR A 80 11.90 12.27 -2.07
C THR A 80 11.74 12.71 -3.52
N MET A 81 11.47 11.77 -4.42
CA MET A 81 11.19 12.06 -5.83
C MET A 81 10.02 13.04 -5.99
N PHE A 82 8.90 12.79 -5.30
CA PHE A 82 7.75 13.70 -5.33
C PHE A 82 8.09 15.08 -4.74
N SER A 83 8.88 15.16 -3.67
CA SER A 83 9.36 16.42 -3.09
C SER A 83 10.23 17.22 -4.07
N VAL A 84 11.14 16.57 -4.79
CA VAL A 84 11.96 17.20 -5.82
C VAL A 84 11.08 17.69 -6.97
N LEU A 85 10.16 16.87 -7.45
CA LEU A 85 9.24 17.24 -8.54
C LEU A 85 8.38 18.45 -8.16
N LYS A 86 7.78 18.46 -6.97
CA LYS A 86 6.99 19.60 -6.47
C LYS A 86 7.83 20.88 -6.38
N ARG A 87 9.05 20.81 -5.84
CA ARG A 87 9.93 21.99 -5.78
C ARG A 87 10.36 22.49 -7.16
N LYS A 88 10.53 21.59 -8.13
CA LYS A 88 10.97 21.93 -9.48
C LYS A 88 9.84 22.47 -10.36
N TYR A 89 8.63 21.92 -10.22
CA TYR A 89 7.50 22.18 -11.12
C TYR A 89 6.28 22.83 -10.45
N GLY A 90 6.38 23.17 -9.16
CA GLY A 90 5.40 23.94 -8.42
C GLY A 90 4.57 23.12 -7.43
N GLU A 91 4.71 23.45 -6.13
CA GLU A 91 3.69 24.25 -5.45
C GLU A 91 4.01 25.74 -5.66
#